data_AF-A0A3D1QW25-F1
#
_entry.id   AF-A0A3D1QW25-F1
#
_cell.length_a   1.000
_cell.length_b   1.000
_cell.length_c   1.000
_cell.angle_alpha   90.00
_cell.angle_beta   90.00
_cell.angle_gamma   90.00
#
_symmetry.space_group_name_H-M   'P 1'
#
loop_
_entity.id
_entity.type
_entity.pdbx_description
1 polymer ?
#
loop_
_entity_poly.entity_id
_entity_poly.type
_entity_poly.pdbx_seq_one_letter_code
_entity_poly.pdbx_strand_id
1 'polypeptide(L)'
;ITYLRAPAGRVAVVKVGATCVGRIRAAYDDVVTRRGGGARSMSYGEPIPIEKGAELGVFETGSTVILLFEPGSVELDGRLTEGASVRMGEPIARTCARSAARG
;
A
#
# COMPACT_ATOMS: atom_id res chain seq x y z
N ILE A 1 2.93 -7.54 2.96
CA ILE A 1 1.94 -6.98 2.01
C ILE A 1 0.68 -6.66 2.79
N THR A 2 0.07 -5.50 2.58
CA THR A 2 -1.20 -5.11 3.21
C THR A 2 -2.26 -4.97 2.13
N TYR A 3 -3.38 -5.70 2.25
CA TYR A 3 -4.54 -5.52 1.36
C TYR A 3 -5.57 -4.60 2.01
N LEU A 4 -6.02 -3.59 1.27
CA LEU A 4 -7.00 -2.60 1.72
C LEU A 4 -8.24 -2.64 0.83
N ARG A 5 -9.40 -2.39 1.44
CA ARG A 5 -10.61 -1.99 0.71
C ARG A 5 -10.71 -0.47 0.79
N ALA A 6 -10.71 0.20 -0.36
CA ALA A 6 -10.75 1.66 -0.46
C ALA A 6 -11.80 2.08 -1.51
N PRO A 7 -12.12 3.39 -1.61
CA PRO A 7 -12.96 3.89 -2.71
C PRO A 7 -12.45 3.47 -4.10
N ALA A 8 -11.12 3.32 -4.25
CA ALA A 8 -10.44 2.81 -5.44
C ALA A 8 -10.55 1.28 -5.67
N GLY A 9 -11.41 0.57 -4.93
CA GLY A 9 -11.48 -0.90 -5.00
C GLY A 9 -10.51 -1.59 -4.03
N ARG A 10 -10.06 -2.80 -4.40
CA ARG A 10 -9.00 -3.49 -3.64
C ARG A 10 -7.64 -2.93 -4.01
N VAL A 11 -6.84 -2.58 -3.00
CA VAL A 11 -5.49 -2.06 -3.17
C VAL A 11 -4.53 -2.93 -2.39
N ALA A 12 -3.39 -3.30 -3.00
CA ALA A 12 -2.29 -3.91 -2.27
C ALA A 12 -1.19 -2.86 -2.06
N VAL A 13 -0.83 -2.66 -0.79
CA VAL A 13 0.31 -1.83 -0.37
C VAL A 13 1.45 -2.76 -0.01
N VAL A 14 2.47 -2.78 -0.87
CA VAL A 14 3.67 -3.61 -0.68
C VAL A 14 4.77 -2.73 -0.13
N LYS A 15 5.24 -3.07 1.06
CA LYS A 15 6.34 -2.41 1.75
C LYS A 15 7.59 -3.25 1.54
N VAL A 16 8.55 -2.74 0.78
CA VAL A 16 9.79 -3.45 0.43
C VAL A 16 10.94 -2.80 1.20
N GLY A 17 11.61 -3.61 2.02
CA GLY A 17 12.81 -3.16 2.73
C GLY A 17 14.04 -3.27 1.83
N ALA A 18 14.92 -2.27 1.87
CA ALA A 18 16.25 -2.36 1.27
C ALA A 18 17.18 -3.28 2.09
N THR A 19 18.36 -3.60 1.54
CA THR A 19 19.35 -4.51 2.15
C THR A 19 19.73 -4.16 3.59
N CYS A 20 19.71 -2.88 3.96
CA CYS A 20 20.05 -2.41 5.30
C CYS A 20 18.85 -2.25 6.25
N VAL A 21 17.62 -2.52 5.79
CA VAL A 21 16.43 -2.35 6.63
C VAL A 21 16.37 -3.45 7.69
N GLY A 22 16.34 -3.02 8.95
CA GLY A 22 16.24 -3.92 10.10
C GLY A 22 14.85 -4.53 10.22
N ARG A 23 13.82 -3.68 10.19
CA ARG A 23 12.40 -4.06 10.37
C ARG A 23 11.45 -3.12 9.62
N ILE A 24 10.27 -3.64 9.31
CA ILE A 24 9.09 -2.91 8.83
C ILE A 24 7.97 -3.17 9.82
N ARG A 25 7.32 -2.12 10.31
CA ARG A 25 6.20 -2.20 11.24
C ARG A 25 4.90 -1.90 10.51
N ALA A 26 3.82 -2.63 10.81
CA ALA A 26 2.47 -2.20 10.48
C ALA A 26 1.96 -1.30 11.62
N ALA A 27 1.28 -0.22 11.29
CA ALA A 27 0.72 0.69 12.30
C ALA A 27 -0.67 0.25 12.81
N TYR A 28 -1.29 -0.71 12.12
CA TYR A 28 -2.67 -1.16 12.37
C TYR A 28 -2.77 -2.42 13.24
N ASP A 29 -1.64 -3.08 13.54
CA ASP A 29 -1.54 -4.28 14.39
C ASP A 29 -0.07 -4.46 14.83
N ASP A 30 0.22 -5.36 15.78
CA ASP A 30 1.58 -5.63 16.29
C ASP A 30 2.42 -6.49 15.33
N VAL A 31 2.38 -6.15 14.04
CA VAL A 31 3.11 -6.84 12.99
C VAL A 31 4.44 -6.17 12.75
N VAL A 32 5.51 -6.90 13.03
CA VAL A 32 6.88 -6.49 12.76
C VAL A 32 7.59 -7.54 11.93
N THR A 33 8.20 -7.14 10.81
CA THR A 33 9.00 -8.07 10.00
C THR A 33 10.27 -8.47 10.74
N ARG A 34 10.66 -9.75 10.60
CA ARG A 34 11.89 -10.30 11.17
C ARG A 34 12.75 -10.90 10.07
N ARG A 35 14.05 -10.61 10.08
CA ARG A 35 15.04 -11.25 9.20
C ARG A 35 15.12 -12.76 9.48
N GLY A 36 15.18 -13.57 8.42
CA GLY A 36 15.37 -15.04 8.53
C GLY A 36 14.13 -15.85 8.87
N GLY A 37 12.94 -15.24 8.92
CA GLY A 37 11.67 -15.96 9.02
C GLY A 37 11.10 -16.32 7.64
N GLY A 38 10.40 -17.45 7.53
CA GLY A 38 9.60 -17.78 6.34
C GLY A 38 8.42 -16.82 6.13
N ALA A 39 7.77 -16.93 4.98
CA ALA A 39 6.58 -16.15 4.67
C ALA A 39 5.46 -16.41 5.69
N ARG A 40 4.83 -15.33 6.15
CA ARG A 40 3.66 -15.38 7.05
C ARG A 40 2.51 -14.61 6.42
N SER A 41 1.31 -15.14 6.58
CA SER A 41 0.07 -14.49 6.19
C SER A 41 -0.83 -14.38 7.41
N MET A 42 -1.53 -13.25 7.53
CA MET A 42 -2.54 -13.03 8.57
C MET A 42 -3.81 -12.54 7.90
N SER A 43 -4.96 -13.03 8.39
CA SER A 43 -6.28 -12.59 7.97
C SER A 43 -7.03 -12.06 9.18
N TYR A 44 -7.66 -10.90 9.03
CA TYR A 44 -8.44 -10.27 10.07
C TYR A 44 -9.91 -10.64 9.86
N GLY A 45 -10.54 -11.25 10.88
CA GLY A 45 -11.95 -11.63 10.82
C GLY A 45 -12.89 -10.43 10.71
N GLU A 46 -12.52 -9.34 11.37
CA GLU A 46 -13.17 -8.03 11.25
C GLU A 46 -12.21 -7.02 10.59
N PRO A 47 -12.69 -6.16 9.67
CA PRO A 47 -11.84 -5.13 9.07
C PRO A 47 -11.34 -4.13 10.11
N ILE A 48 -10.03 -3.87 10.12
CA ILE A 48 -9.45 -2.79 10.94
C ILE A 48 -9.66 -1.46 10.18
N PRO A 49 -10.43 -0.50 10.72
CA PRO A 49 -10.69 0.76 10.05
C PRO A 49 -9.42 1.62 10.02
N ILE A 50 -9.10 2.18 8.85
CA ILE A 50 -7.97 3.08 8.65
C ILE A 50 -8.48 4.33 7.96
N GLU A 51 -8.23 5.49 8.55
CA GLU A 51 -8.62 6.78 7.99
C GLU A 51 -7.70 7.17 6.82
N LYS A 52 -8.22 7.98 5.91
CA LYS A 52 -7.40 8.54 4.82
C LYS A 52 -6.27 9.39 5.43
N GLY A 53 -5.04 9.07 5.08
CA GLY A 53 -3.85 9.77 5.57
C GLY A 53 -3.31 9.23 6.90
N ALA A 54 -3.98 8.25 7.51
CA ALA A 54 -3.44 7.55 8.67
C ALA A 54 -2.20 6.72 8.29
N GLU A 55 -1.33 6.52 9.27
CA GLU A 55 -0.12 5.73 9.10
C GLU A 55 -0.46 4.26 8.82
N LEU A 56 0.20 3.66 7.81
CA LEU A 56 0.03 2.24 7.48
C LEU A 56 1.22 1.39 7.88
N GLY A 57 2.37 2.02 8.13
CA GLY A 57 3.58 1.34 8.53
C GLY A 57 4.82 2.21 8.41
N VAL A 58 5.87 1.77 9.09
CA VAL A 58 7.12 2.50 9.23
C VAL A 58 8.27 1.63 8.74
N PHE A 59 9.19 2.26 8.00
CA PHE A 59 10.49 1.69 7.64
C PHE A 59 11.56 2.33 8.51
N GLU A 60 12.43 1.52 9.13
CA GLU A 60 13.53 2.05 9.95
C GLU A 60 14.68 2.64 9.11
N THR A 61 14.82 2.26 7.84
CA THR A 61 15.83 2.77 6.90
C THR A 61 15.34 2.59 5.45
N GLY A 62 15.98 3.24 4.47
CA GLY A 62 15.65 3.27 3.02
C GLY A 62 14.56 2.30 2.52
N SER A 63 13.53 2.84 1.88
CA SER A 63 12.28 2.12 1.65
C SER A 63 11.75 2.25 0.24
N THR A 64 10.99 1.24 -0.19
CA THR A 64 10.18 1.29 -1.38
C THR A 64 8.75 0.88 -1.05
N VAL A 65 7.78 1.66 -1.51
CA VAL A 65 6.37 1.29 -1.51
C VAL A 65 5.95 1.01 -2.94
N ILE A 66 5.30 -0.13 -3.16
CA ILE A 66 4.63 -0.45 -4.42
C ILE A 66 3.12 -0.45 -4.12
N LEU A 67 2.38 0.33 -4.90
CA LEU A 67 0.92 0.38 -4.86
C LEU A 67 0.38 -0.40 -6.06
N LEU A 68 -0.46 -1.40 -5.79
CA LEU A 68 -1.15 -2.17 -6.83
C LEU A 68 -2.64 -1.90 -6.71
N PHE A 69 -3.26 -1.60 -7.85
CA PHE A 69 -4.67 -1.29 -7.98
C PHE A 69 -5.35 -2.34 -8.88
N GLU A 70 -6.65 -2.56 -8.68
CA GLU A 70 -7.42 -3.39 -9.61
C GLU A 70 -7.40 -2.78 -11.03
N PRO A 71 -7.37 -3.59 -12.10
CA PRO A 71 -7.37 -3.07 -13.47
C PRO A 71 -8.52 -2.08 -13.70
N GLY A 72 -8.20 -0.91 -14.25
CA GLY A 72 -9.18 0.13 -14.56
C GLY A 72 -9.79 0.84 -13.34
N SER A 73 -9.34 0.57 -12.12
CA SER A 73 -9.87 1.23 -10.91
C SER A 73 -9.31 2.64 -10.68
N VAL A 74 -8.15 2.95 -11.27
CA VAL A 74 -7.50 4.26 -11.17
C VAL A 74 -6.89 4.67 -12.50
N GLU A 75 -6.82 5.98 -12.71
CA GLU A 75 -6.03 6.64 -13.75
C GLU A 75 -4.85 7.34 -13.05
N LEU A 76 -3.62 6.90 -13.32
CA LEU A 76 -2.41 7.54 -12.76
C LEU A 76 -2.23 8.94 -13.36
N ASP A 77 -1.73 9.86 -12.56
CA ASP A 77 -1.37 11.19 -13.02
C ASP A 77 -0.21 11.09 -14.04
N GLY A 78 -0.39 11.68 -15.22
CA GLY A 78 0.59 11.63 -16.32
C GLY A 78 1.96 12.23 -15.98
N ARG A 79 2.07 13.01 -14.91
CA ARG A 79 3.36 13.51 -14.41
C ARG A 79 4.23 12.44 -13.74
N LEU A 80 3.65 11.29 -13.39
CA LEU A 80 4.36 10.21 -12.71
C LEU A 80 5.19 9.39 -13.70
N THR A 81 6.35 9.92 -14.02
CA THR A 81 7.38 9.22 -14.80
C THR A 81 8.47 8.67 -13.88
N GLU A 82 9.38 7.87 -14.43
CA GLU A 82 10.57 7.45 -13.70
C GLU A 82 11.34 8.65 -13.13
N GLY A 83 11.76 8.55 -11.87
CA GLY A 83 12.46 9.63 -11.16
C GLY A 83 11.56 10.78 -10.67
N ALA A 84 10.26 10.79 -11.00
CA ALA A 84 9.34 11.81 -10.51
C ALA A 84 9.27 11.79 -8.97
N SER A 85 9.46 12.97 -8.37
CA SER A 85 9.28 13.15 -6.93
C SER A 85 7.79 13.32 -6.60
N VAL A 86 7.36 12.74 -5.48
CA VAL A 86 6.00 12.92 -4.94
C VAL A 86 6.08 13.50 -3.53
N ARG A 87 5.07 14.28 -3.15
CA ARG A 87 4.94 14.83 -1.79
C ARG A 87 3.78 14.19 -1.04
N MET A 88 3.86 14.16 0.29
CA MET A 88 2.73 13.72 1.12
C MET A 88 1.52 14.61 0.83
N GLY A 89 0.35 13.98 0.66
CA GLY A 89 -0.91 14.65 0.33
C GLY A 89 -1.06 15.01 -1.15
N GLU A 90 -0.02 14.85 -1.96
CA GLU A 90 -0.07 15.12 -3.39
C GLU A 90 -0.85 14.02 -4.12
N PRO A 91 -1.84 14.36 -4.96
CA PRO A 91 -2.54 13.37 -5.77
C PRO A 91 -1.57 12.67 -6.74
N ILE A 92 -1.68 11.34 -6.81
CA ILE A 92 -0.93 10.49 -7.74
C ILE A 92 -1.83 9.75 -8.73
N ALA A 93 -3.14 9.70 -8.45
CA ALA A 93 -4.11 9.03 -9.29
C ALA A 93 -5.52 9.58 -9.03
N ARG A 94 -6.41 9.45 -10.02
CA ARG A 94 -7.86 9.61 -9.86
C ARG A 94 -8.52 8.25 -9.83
N THR A 95 -9.52 8.08 -8.97
CA THR A 95 -10.35 6.88 -8.99
C THR A 95 -11.27 6.92 -10.21
N CYS A 96 -11.25 5.86 -11.00
CA CYS A 96 -12.23 5.68 -12.05
C CYS A 96 -13.57 5.27 -11.41
N ALA A 97 -14.68 5.75 -11.97
CA ALA A 97 -15.97 5.17 -11.63
C ALA A 97 -15.88 3.67 -11.95
N ARG A 98 -16.26 2.81 -11.00
CA ARG A 98 -16.46 1.39 -11.30
C ARG A 98 -17.50 1.32 -12.41
N SER A 99 -17.06 1.07 -13.65
CA SER A 99 -17.94 0.46 -14.62
C SER A 99 -18.32 -0.88 -14.00
N ALA A 100 -19.62 -1.12 -13.81
CA ALA A 100 -20.11 -2.43 -13.42
C ALA A 100 -19.72 -3.41 -14.53
N ALA A 101 -18.56 -4.04 -14.39
CA ALA A 101 -18.13 -5.10 -15.29
C ALA A 101 -19.07 -6.28 -15.06
N ARG A 102 -19.95 -6.50 -16.04
CA ARG A 102 -20.69 -7.75 -16.24
C ARG A 102 -19.67 -8.87 -16.48
N GLY A 103 -19.87 -10.03 -15.86
CA GLY A 103 -19.14 -11.26 -16.14
C GLY A 103 -18.79 -12.02 -14.87
#